data_AF-A0A661P1B8-F1
#
_entry.id   AF-A0A661P1B8-F1
#
_cell.length_a   1.000
_cell.length_b   1.000
_cell.length_c   1.000
_cell.angle_alpha   90.00
_cell.angle_beta   90.00
_cell.angle_gamma   90.00
#
_symmetry.space_group_name_H-M   'P 1'
#
loop_
_entity.id
_entity.type
_entity.pdbx_description
1 polymer ?
#
loop_
_entity_poly.entity_id
_entity_poly.type
_entity_poly.pdbx_seq_one_letter_code
_entity_poly.pdbx_strand_id
1 'polypeptide(L)'
;MTNRTARSVVAALACAVVLAGCPTGANSPDNARPPRAQKWYDRALAEYHVAHLEGAYDSARHALDLVPGDEQVRVLTAQVALARLEYDEVLRLLRGIDSSTASALRGRAYWYQGELDRAADELDKLLADPEVTDKWAKSITKLARRGVGRKPFEITTTEGRLAVVQLARVAPGIPLYIVPLEIDGDKALALVSTGTAEVMVDGATRREPSWISLRFGRRLEVKDVPALTQDLSGISHQLGAPIKALLGANLLRHLNVTLDHKGRQFVARSFVPPPPPVASRVDVHYLRGGGMVLGSAFGEGDGQRASLFVDSGMGHSLALDEGGWKKLGIEAGTLPLANGSGDPKLRVGSIPLLQLGAFKLPQIPAVFGPPIDQVERELDIDVDGVVGAGLLSKFRLTLSDQGRVLWVEQTPAVTPVPAGPLPLGPLPTEPMQPGLPAAIGPGALPGGGPVPMLPPISDNPLSPIPPPPELPESGGKKNF
;
A
#
# COMPACT_ATOMS: atom_id res chain seq x y z
N MET A 1 32.23 -72.25 -10.60
CA MET A 1 33.33 -72.86 -9.81
C MET A 1 34.64 -72.29 -10.30
N THR A 2 35.49 -71.82 -9.36
CA THR A 2 36.95 -71.50 -9.45
C THR A 2 37.44 -70.42 -10.41
N ASN A 3 38.50 -69.64 -10.14
CA ASN A 3 39.06 -68.93 -8.99
C ASN A 3 40.28 -68.15 -9.54
N ARG A 4 40.54 -66.91 -9.05
CA ARG A 4 41.86 -66.20 -9.06
C ARG A 4 42.41 -65.79 -10.46
N THR A 5 43.19 -64.73 -10.73
CA THR A 5 44.02 -63.73 -9.99
C THR A 5 44.63 -62.79 -11.05
N ALA A 6 44.91 -61.53 -10.70
CA ALA A 6 46.07 -60.67 -11.11
C ALA A 6 45.63 -59.20 -11.12
N ARG A 7 45.91 -58.39 -10.08
CA ARG A 7 47.15 -57.62 -9.86
C ARG A 7 47.64 -56.87 -11.10
N SER A 8 47.47 -55.55 -11.09
CA SER A 8 48.42 -54.61 -11.68
C SER A 8 48.57 -53.42 -10.75
N VAL A 9 49.84 -53.15 -10.45
CA VAL A 9 50.38 -52.10 -9.59
C VAL A 9 50.76 -50.95 -10.50
N VAL A 10 50.36 -49.71 -10.19
CA VAL A 10 51.11 -48.52 -10.59
C VAL A 10 51.14 -47.53 -9.43
N ALA A 11 52.34 -47.04 -9.19
CA ALA A 11 52.79 -46.24 -8.08
C ALA A 11 52.47 -44.74 -8.24
N ALA A 12 52.40 -44.08 -7.08
CA ALA A 12 52.97 -42.76 -6.76
C ALA A 12 52.53 -41.52 -7.57
N LEU A 13 51.86 -40.59 -6.88
CA LEU A 13 52.45 -39.27 -6.60
C LEU A 13 51.69 -38.60 -5.44
N ALA A 14 52.38 -38.41 -4.31
CA ALA A 14 51.92 -37.59 -3.21
C ALA A 14 52.26 -36.12 -3.51
N CYS A 15 51.27 -35.32 -3.90
CA CYS A 15 51.36 -33.87 -3.86
C CYS A 15 50.75 -33.38 -2.55
N ALA A 16 51.62 -33.06 -1.58
CA ALA A 16 51.26 -32.27 -0.41
C ALA A 16 51.03 -30.82 -0.86
N VAL A 17 49.78 -30.48 -1.21
CA VAL A 17 49.34 -29.09 -1.35
C VAL A 17 49.10 -28.55 0.06
N VAL A 18 50.07 -27.78 0.55
CA VAL A 18 49.87 -26.89 1.69
C VAL A 18 48.89 -25.81 1.22
N LEU A 19 47.61 -25.99 1.54
CA LEU A 19 46.60 -24.94 1.41
C LEU A 19 46.90 -23.86 2.45
N ALA A 20 47.80 -22.95 2.10
CA ALA A 20 47.84 -21.62 2.67
C ALA A 20 46.57 -20.88 2.22
N GLY A 21 45.46 -21.15 2.92
CA GLY A 21 44.24 -20.37 2.80
C GLY A 21 44.56 -18.93 3.19
N CYS A 22 44.56 -18.04 2.20
CA CYS A 22 44.52 -16.61 2.45
C CYS A 22 43.22 -16.31 3.20
N PRO A 23 43.26 -15.68 4.39
CA PRO A 23 42.05 -15.23 5.06
C PRO A 23 41.50 -14.03 4.27
N THR A 24 40.66 -14.30 3.27
CA THR A 24 39.78 -13.29 2.70
C THR A 24 38.68 -13.00 3.70
N GLY A 25 38.84 -11.90 4.43
CA GLY A 25 37.89 -11.42 5.42
C GLY A 25 38.60 -10.93 6.66
N ALA A 26 39.20 -9.74 6.57
CA ALA A 26 39.47 -8.93 7.74
C ALA A 26 38.11 -8.59 8.40
N ASN A 27 37.59 -9.53 9.18
CA ASN A 27 36.52 -9.29 10.13
C ASN A 27 37.02 -8.19 11.07
N SER A 28 36.22 -7.12 11.20
CA SER A 28 36.44 -6.06 12.18
C SER A 28 36.86 -6.64 13.53
N PRO A 29 37.92 -6.11 14.15
CA PRO A 29 38.33 -6.56 15.46
C PRO A 29 37.27 -6.21 16.52
N ASP A 30 37.04 -7.13 17.46
CA ASP A 30 36.52 -6.91 18.82
C ASP A 30 35.03 -6.69 19.11
N ASN A 31 34.09 -7.18 18.28
CA ASN A 31 32.69 -7.35 18.73
C ASN A 31 32.08 -8.68 18.25
N ALA A 32 32.73 -9.80 18.57
CA ALA A 32 32.08 -11.10 18.43
C ALA A 32 30.90 -11.17 19.42
N ARG A 33 29.67 -11.12 18.90
CA ARG A 33 28.46 -11.29 19.72
C ARG A 33 28.55 -12.57 20.55
N PRO A 34 28.06 -12.58 21.79
CA PRO A 34 27.88 -13.83 22.53
C PRO A 34 27.07 -14.83 21.68
N PRO A 35 27.40 -16.14 21.67
CA PRO A 35 26.74 -17.11 20.80
C PRO A 35 25.21 -17.15 20.95
N ARG A 36 24.71 -16.85 22.14
CA ARG A 36 23.26 -16.76 22.41
C ARG A 36 22.63 -15.53 21.75
N ALA A 37 23.29 -14.38 21.77
CA ALA A 37 22.82 -13.17 21.10
C ALA A 37 22.83 -13.35 19.59
N GLN A 38 23.87 -14.00 19.04
CA GLN A 38 23.95 -14.31 17.61
C GLN A 38 22.77 -15.19 17.16
N LYS A 39 22.42 -16.24 17.91
CA LYS A 39 21.26 -17.09 17.60
C LYS A 39 19.95 -16.32 17.56
N TRP A 40 19.73 -15.39 18.50
CA TRP A 40 18.53 -14.56 18.52
C TRP A 40 18.50 -13.58 17.35
N TYR A 41 19.64 -12.96 17.03
CA TYR A 41 19.78 -12.08 15.88
C TYR A 41 19.50 -12.83 14.55
N ASP A 42 20.12 -13.99 14.35
CA ASP A 42 19.92 -14.80 13.13
C ASP A 42 18.46 -15.21 12.97
N ARG A 43 17.82 -15.59 14.08
CA ARG A 43 16.39 -15.93 14.09
C ARG A 43 15.53 -14.71 13.76
N ALA A 44 15.80 -13.56 14.37
CA ALA A 44 15.06 -12.33 14.11
C ALA A 44 15.18 -11.91 12.64
N LEU A 45 16.39 -12.02 12.07
CA LEU A 45 16.65 -11.70 10.67
C LEU A 45 15.89 -12.65 9.74
N ALA A 46 15.93 -13.96 10.01
CA ALA A 46 15.17 -14.94 9.23
C ALA A 46 13.66 -14.70 9.31
N GLU A 47 13.14 -14.42 10.51
CA GLU A 47 11.70 -14.13 10.72
C GLU A 47 11.28 -12.81 10.05
N TYR A 48 12.13 -11.77 10.09
CA TYR A 48 11.87 -10.50 9.40
C TYR A 48 11.86 -10.68 7.87
N HIS A 49 12.80 -11.47 7.34
CA HIS A 49 12.91 -11.70 5.90
C HIS A 49 11.66 -12.37 5.34
N VAL A 50 11.03 -13.30 6.07
CA VAL A 50 9.75 -13.91 5.66
C VAL A 50 8.51 -13.14 6.15
N ALA A 51 8.67 -11.87 6.51
CA ALA A 51 7.63 -10.96 7.01
C ALA A 51 6.85 -11.47 8.24
N HIS A 52 7.43 -12.37 9.04
CA HIS A 52 6.85 -12.86 10.29
C HIS A 52 7.22 -11.94 11.46
N LEU A 53 6.60 -10.76 11.48
CA LEU A 53 7.07 -9.62 12.28
C LEU A 53 6.87 -9.76 13.80
N GLU A 54 5.87 -10.51 14.28
CA GLU A 54 5.74 -10.79 15.72
C GLU A 54 6.90 -11.67 16.22
N GLY A 55 7.24 -12.74 15.50
CA GLY A 55 8.42 -13.55 15.81
C GLY A 55 9.71 -12.73 15.73
N ALA A 56 9.87 -11.95 14.66
CA ALA A 56 11.02 -11.08 14.48
C ALA A 56 11.18 -10.07 15.63
N TYR A 57 10.07 -9.52 16.13
CA TYR A 57 10.06 -8.60 17.27
C TYR A 57 10.54 -9.27 18.55
N ASP A 58 9.98 -10.42 18.90
CA ASP A 58 10.38 -11.18 20.10
C ASP A 58 11.86 -11.58 20.06
N SER A 59 12.31 -12.11 18.92
CA SER A 59 13.69 -12.52 18.70
C SER A 59 14.65 -11.33 18.73
N ALA A 60 14.30 -10.21 18.08
CA ALA A 60 15.13 -9.01 18.06
C ALA A 60 15.27 -8.39 19.45
N ARG A 61 14.19 -8.37 20.23
CA ARG A 61 14.21 -7.88 21.62
C ARG A 61 15.13 -8.73 22.50
N HIS A 62 15.05 -10.06 22.38
CA HIS A 62 15.97 -10.94 23.11
C HIS A 62 17.45 -10.76 22.70
N ALA A 63 17.72 -10.49 21.43
CA ALA A 63 19.07 -10.13 20.99
C ALA A 63 19.50 -8.79 21.61
N LEU A 64 18.64 -7.77 21.57
CA LEU A 64 18.90 -6.43 22.08
C LEU A 64 19.15 -6.43 23.60
N ASP A 65 18.41 -7.23 24.36
CA ASP A 65 18.60 -7.36 25.81
C ASP A 65 20.00 -7.91 26.17
N LEU A 66 20.57 -8.76 25.31
CA LEU A 66 21.90 -9.35 25.52
C LEU A 66 23.04 -8.45 25.04
N VAL A 67 22.83 -7.69 23.97
CA VAL A 67 23.84 -6.82 23.36
C VAL A 67 23.25 -5.44 22.98
N PRO A 68 22.89 -4.60 23.97
CA PRO A 68 22.15 -3.36 23.71
C PRO A 68 22.93 -2.31 22.91
N GLY A 69 24.27 -2.42 22.86
CA GLY A 69 25.14 -1.54 22.09
C GLY A 69 25.43 -2.01 20.66
N ASP A 70 25.02 -3.22 20.28
CA ASP A 70 25.31 -3.77 18.95
C ASP A 70 24.51 -3.07 17.86
N GLU A 71 25.19 -2.41 16.93
CA GLU A 71 24.55 -1.60 15.90
C GLU A 71 23.66 -2.42 14.96
N GLN A 72 24.06 -3.63 14.56
CA GLN A 72 23.26 -4.43 13.63
C GLN A 72 21.98 -4.92 14.31
N VAL A 73 22.07 -5.34 15.58
CA VAL A 73 20.88 -5.72 16.38
C VAL A 73 19.94 -4.53 16.54
N ARG A 74 20.47 -3.34 16.83
CA ARG A 74 19.67 -2.11 16.96
C ARG A 74 19.00 -1.72 15.63
N VAL A 75 19.72 -1.83 14.50
CA VAL A 75 19.17 -1.53 13.16
C VAL A 75 18.07 -2.51 12.78
N LEU A 76 18.27 -3.82 12.97
CA LEU A 76 17.24 -4.83 12.71
C LEU A 76 16.01 -4.61 13.61
N THR A 77 16.23 -4.34 14.90
CA THR A 77 15.14 -4.03 15.83
C THR A 77 14.38 -2.77 15.39
N ALA A 78 15.09 -1.76 14.88
CA ALA A 78 14.47 -0.55 14.35
C ALA A 78 13.68 -0.80 13.05
N GLN A 79 14.12 -1.72 12.18
CA GLN A 79 13.34 -2.14 11.02
C GLN A 79 12.02 -2.79 11.43
N VAL A 80 12.07 -3.70 12.42
CA VAL A 80 10.87 -4.33 12.98
C VAL A 80 9.95 -3.29 13.63
N ALA A 81 10.50 -2.39 14.46
CA ALA A 81 9.75 -1.31 15.09
C ALA A 81 9.07 -0.39 14.05
N LEU A 82 9.78 -0.03 12.97
CA LEU A 82 9.19 0.74 11.87
C LEU A 82 8.04 -0.03 11.20
N ALA A 83 8.20 -1.33 10.99
CA ALA A 83 7.16 -2.17 10.41
C ALA A 83 5.91 -2.27 11.30
N ARG A 84 6.09 -2.13 12.61
CA ARG A 84 5.01 -2.06 13.59
C ARG A 84 4.43 -0.66 13.75
N LEU A 85 4.95 0.36 13.07
CA LEU A 85 4.62 1.80 13.22
C LEU A 85 5.03 2.40 14.59
N GLU A 86 6.10 1.90 15.20
CA GLU A 86 6.65 2.35 16.48
C GLU A 86 7.77 3.39 16.28
N TYR A 87 7.42 4.55 15.71
CA TYR A 87 8.41 5.53 15.22
C TYR A 87 9.34 6.08 16.30
N ASP A 88 8.85 6.36 17.51
CA ASP A 88 9.69 6.83 18.62
C ASP A 88 10.75 5.79 19.00
N GLU A 89 10.40 4.51 18.92
CA GLU A 89 11.30 3.40 19.20
C GLU A 89 12.37 3.29 18.11
N VAL A 90 12.02 3.47 16.83
CA VAL A 90 12.98 3.58 15.72
C VAL A 90 14.02 4.66 16.00
N LEU A 91 13.56 5.86 16.38
CA LEU A 91 14.44 7.00 16.66
C LEU A 91 15.33 6.76 17.89
N ARG A 92 14.78 6.11 18.93
CA ARG A 92 15.55 5.72 20.12
C ARG A 92 16.63 4.71 19.79
N LEU A 93 16.28 3.65 19.06
CA LEU A 93 17.18 2.56 18.68
C LEU A 93 18.29 3.04 17.76
N LEU A 94 18.06 4.01 16.89
CA LEU A 94 19.04 4.49 15.92
C LEU A 94 19.86 5.71 16.39
N ARG A 95 19.72 6.11 17.65
CA ARG A 95 20.47 7.23 18.22
C ARG A 95 21.98 6.97 18.17
N GLY A 96 22.73 7.86 17.52
CA GLY A 96 24.18 7.78 17.44
C GLY A 96 24.74 6.77 16.42
N ILE A 97 23.88 6.11 15.63
CA ILE A 97 24.32 5.25 14.52
C ILE A 97 24.33 6.10 13.24
N ASP A 98 25.52 6.32 12.68
CA ASP A 98 25.70 7.10 11.46
C ASP A 98 25.93 6.18 10.26
N SER A 99 24.83 5.71 9.67
CA SER A 99 24.85 4.88 8.47
C SER A 99 23.69 5.24 7.55
N SER A 100 23.82 4.93 6.26
CA SER A 100 22.76 5.16 5.26
C SER A 100 21.48 4.42 5.64
N THR A 101 21.57 3.17 6.08
CA THR A 101 20.42 2.40 6.58
C THR A 101 19.75 3.08 7.77
N ALA A 102 20.52 3.56 8.74
CA ALA A 102 19.95 4.26 9.90
C ALA A 102 19.29 5.59 9.50
N SER A 103 19.89 6.36 8.59
CA SER A 103 19.31 7.60 8.05
C SER A 103 18.01 7.33 7.27
N ALA A 104 17.95 6.26 6.47
CA ALA A 104 16.74 5.86 5.76
C ALA A 104 15.57 5.52 6.71
N LEU A 105 15.86 4.80 7.80
CA LEU A 105 14.88 4.42 8.81
C LEU A 105 14.40 5.63 9.63
N ARG A 106 15.32 6.50 10.06
CA ARG A 106 14.97 7.75 10.77
C ARG A 106 14.16 8.69 9.88
N GLY A 107 14.56 8.85 8.62
CA GLY A 107 13.82 9.66 7.65
C GLY A 107 12.38 9.18 7.45
N ARG A 108 12.16 7.86 7.36
CA ARG A 108 10.82 7.27 7.33
C ARG A 108 10.04 7.47 8.63
N ALA A 109 10.68 7.27 9.78
CA ALA A 109 10.03 7.48 11.07
C ALA A 109 9.56 8.94 11.23
N TYR A 110 10.43 9.92 10.95
CA TYR A 110 10.06 11.33 10.97
C TYR A 110 8.97 11.68 9.96
N TRP A 111 9.06 11.15 8.74
CA TRP A 111 8.05 11.36 7.70
C TRP A 111 6.66 10.92 8.19
N TYR A 112 6.53 9.71 8.71
CA TYR A 112 5.25 9.19 9.17
C TYR A 112 4.78 9.76 10.52
N GLN A 113 5.66 10.40 11.29
CA GLN A 113 5.29 11.23 12.44
C GLN A 113 4.81 12.63 12.05
N GLY A 114 5.05 13.05 10.80
CA GLY A 114 4.76 14.40 10.32
C GLY A 114 5.85 15.43 10.64
N GLU A 115 7.04 14.99 11.05
CA GLU A 115 8.21 15.83 11.35
C GLU A 115 9.00 16.13 10.06
N LEU A 116 8.41 16.95 9.19
CA LEU A 116 8.84 17.11 7.79
C LEU A 116 10.28 17.62 7.63
N ASP A 117 10.70 18.58 8.44
CA ASP A 117 12.05 19.15 8.36
C ASP A 117 13.12 18.11 8.69
N ARG A 118 12.90 17.35 9.77
CA ARG A 118 13.81 16.28 10.19
C ARG A 118 13.80 15.11 9.23
N ALA A 119 12.64 14.78 8.65
CA ALA A 119 12.54 13.77 7.60
C ALA A 119 13.38 14.18 6.38
N ALA A 120 13.25 15.42 5.92
CA ALA A 120 14.02 15.92 4.80
C ALA A 120 15.54 15.90 5.08
N ASP A 121 15.97 16.33 6.27
CA ASP A 121 17.39 16.33 6.66
C ASP A 121 17.98 14.92 6.66
N GLU A 122 17.29 13.93 7.24
CA GLU A 122 17.78 12.53 7.27
C GLU A 122 17.78 11.89 5.88
N LEU A 123 16.79 12.21 5.03
CA LEU A 123 16.75 11.69 3.67
C LEU A 123 17.74 12.39 2.73
N ASP A 124 18.08 13.66 2.95
CA ASP A 124 19.18 14.32 2.23
C ASP A 124 20.53 13.69 2.60
N LYS A 125 20.77 13.36 3.88
CA LYS A 125 21.97 12.60 4.30
C LYS A 125 22.05 11.24 3.61
N LEU A 126 20.92 10.53 3.55
CA LEU A 126 20.82 9.26 2.83
C LEU A 126 21.18 9.41 1.34
N LEU A 127 20.67 10.44 0.68
CA LEU A 127 20.87 10.68 -0.76
C LEU A 127 22.23 11.28 -1.10
N ALA A 128 22.99 11.74 -0.09
CA ALA A 128 24.38 12.16 -0.26
C ALA A 128 25.33 10.97 -0.43
N ASP A 129 24.91 9.75 -0.03
CA ASP A 129 25.65 8.52 -0.29
C ASP A 129 25.49 8.10 -1.77
N PRO A 130 26.56 8.07 -2.58
CA PRO A 130 26.48 7.75 -4.00
C PRO A 130 26.05 6.31 -4.29
N GLU A 131 26.18 5.40 -3.32
CA GLU A 131 25.77 4.00 -3.46
C GLU A 131 24.25 3.83 -3.28
N VAL A 132 23.56 4.85 -2.77
CA VAL A 132 22.12 4.78 -2.48
C VAL A 132 21.29 5.27 -3.66
N THR A 133 20.43 4.39 -4.18
CA THR A 133 19.39 4.74 -5.15
C THR A 133 17.99 4.46 -4.59
N ASP A 134 17.47 5.37 -3.76
CA ASP A 134 16.10 5.30 -3.23
C ASP A 134 15.19 6.33 -3.94
N LYS A 135 14.34 5.85 -4.86
CA LYS A 135 13.38 6.69 -5.60
C LYS A 135 12.31 7.30 -4.69
N TRP A 136 11.91 6.57 -3.66
CA TRP A 136 10.95 7.06 -2.66
C TRP A 136 11.59 8.22 -1.90
N ALA A 137 12.82 8.06 -1.40
CA ALA A 137 13.52 9.10 -0.66
C ALA A 137 13.67 10.38 -1.49
N LYS A 138 14.09 10.26 -2.77
CA LYS A 138 14.19 11.43 -3.68
C LYS A 138 12.88 12.21 -3.80
N SER A 139 11.76 11.50 -3.91
CA SER A 139 10.44 12.13 -4.05
C SER A 139 9.96 12.75 -2.74
N ILE A 140 10.16 12.05 -1.63
CA ILE A 140 9.73 12.47 -0.30
C ILE A 140 10.56 13.65 0.21
N THR A 141 11.87 13.68 0.01
CA THR A 141 12.69 14.83 0.43
C THR A 141 12.21 16.12 -0.25
N LYS A 142 11.97 16.08 -1.56
CA LYS A 142 11.42 17.23 -2.31
C LYS A 142 10.07 17.67 -1.75
N LEU A 143 9.20 16.71 -1.42
CA LEU A 143 7.86 17.00 -0.90
C LEU A 143 7.91 17.57 0.53
N ALA A 144 8.74 16.98 1.41
CA ALA A 144 8.96 17.40 2.78
C ALA A 144 9.52 18.84 2.85
N ARG A 145 10.52 19.17 2.04
CA ARG A 145 11.08 20.54 1.93
C ARG A 145 10.03 21.57 1.47
N ARG A 146 9.09 21.18 0.62
CA ARG A 146 7.96 22.04 0.20
C ARG A 146 6.84 22.12 1.24
N GLY A 147 6.85 21.21 2.20
CA GLY A 147 5.82 21.06 3.22
C GLY A 147 6.15 21.71 4.56
N VAL A 148 7.27 22.43 4.69
CA VAL A 148 7.69 23.09 5.94
C VAL A 148 6.51 23.84 6.57
N GLY A 149 6.22 23.55 7.83
CA GLY A 149 5.11 24.16 8.59
C GLY A 149 3.71 23.56 8.36
N ARG A 150 3.55 22.61 7.43
CA ARG A 150 2.30 21.86 7.24
C ARG A 150 2.12 20.80 8.32
N LYS A 151 0.87 20.36 8.51
CA LYS A 151 0.52 19.25 9.39
C LYS A 151 -0.11 18.15 8.55
N PRO A 152 0.67 17.12 8.14
CA PRO A 152 0.15 16.07 7.27
C PRO A 152 -1.14 15.45 7.80
N PHE A 153 -2.08 15.21 6.88
CA PHE A 153 -3.38 14.61 7.17
C PHE A 153 -4.26 15.40 8.15
N GLU A 154 -4.23 16.74 8.11
CA GLU A 154 -5.14 17.55 8.91
C GLU A 154 -6.61 17.31 8.47
N ILE A 155 -7.39 16.66 9.34
CA ILE A 155 -8.78 16.34 9.05
C ILE A 155 -9.68 17.50 9.51
N THR A 156 -10.41 18.07 8.56
CA THR A 156 -11.46 19.06 8.79
C THR A 156 -12.84 18.46 8.54
N THR A 157 -13.79 18.78 9.41
CA THR A 157 -15.15 18.22 9.35
C THR A 157 -16.18 19.33 9.37
N THR A 158 -17.06 19.37 8.36
CA THR A 158 -18.12 20.41 8.30
C THR A 158 -19.41 19.96 9.02
N GLU A 159 -19.78 18.67 8.89
CA GLU A 159 -21.05 18.12 9.43
C GLU A 159 -20.87 16.72 10.04
N GLY A 160 -19.81 16.53 10.83
CA GLY A 160 -19.56 15.31 11.60
C GLY A 160 -18.26 14.60 11.26
N ARG A 161 -17.87 13.67 12.15
CA ARG A 161 -16.55 13.01 12.15
C ARG A 161 -16.41 11.82 11.18
N LEU A 162 -17.38 11.64 10.28
CA LEU A 162 -17.50 10.47 9.42
C LEU A 162 -18.15 10.82 8.08
N ALA A 163 -17.61 10.26 7.00
CA ALA A 163 -18.17 10.30 5.67
C ALA A 163 -18.44 8.88 5.16
N VAL A 164 -19.66 8.64 4.66
CA VAL A 164 -20.02 7.43 3.92
C VAL A 164 -20.11 7.79 2.44
N VAL A 165 -19.27 7.19 1.63
CA VAL A 165 -19.22 7.37 0.18
C VAL A 165 -19.66 6.09 -0.49
N GLN A 166 -20.55 6.21 -1.47
CA GLN A 166 -20.96 5.05 -2.26
C GLN A 166 -19.88 4.72 -3.30
N LEU A 167 -19.46 3.45 -3.36
CA LEU A 167 -18.49 3.00 -4.35
C LEU A 167 -19.04 3.10 -5.77
N ALA A 168 -18.21 3.63 -6.67
CA ALA A 168 -18.49 3.73 -8.10
C ALA A 168 -18.46 2.35 -8.76
N ARG A 169 -19.33 2.14 -9.75
CA ARG A 169 -19.30 0.95 -10.62
C ARG A 169 -18.71 1.36 -11.95
N VAL A 170 -17.48 0.95 -12.21
CA VAL A 170 -16.81 1.21 -13.49
C VAL A 170 -16.98 0.03 -14.46
N ALA A 171 -16.96 -1.21 -13.96
CA ALA A 171 -17.29 -2.38 -14.76
C ALA A 171 -18.00 -3.46 -13.93
N PRO A 172 -18.90 -4.26 -14.55
CA PRO A 172 -19.56 -5.38 -13.88
C PRO A 172 -18.54 -6.42 -13.40
N GLY A 173 -18.73 -6.93 -12.18
CA GLY A 173 -17.94 -8.06 -11.66
C GLY A 173 -16.53 -7.74 -11.18
N ILE A 174 -16.04 -6.50 -11.35
CA ILE A 174 -14.73 -6.10 -10.84
C ILE A 174 -14.79 -5.87 -9.32
N PRO A 175 -13.98 -6.60 -8.52
CA PRO A 175 -14.04 -6.53 -7.05
C PRO A 175 -13.28 -5.32 -6.45
N LEU A 176 -13.01 -4.28 -7.23
CA LEU A 176 -12.21 -3.13 -6.82
C LEU A 176 -13.05 -2.08 -6.06
N TYR A 177 -12.36 -1.31 -5.21
CA TYR A 177 -12.94 -0.23 -4.42
C TYR A 177 -12.67 1.12 -5.07
N ILE A 178 -13.63 1.62 -5.84
CA ILE A 178 -13.49 2.91 -6.53
C ILE A 178 -14.32 3.95 -5.81
N VAL A 179 -13.65 4.98 -5.32
CA VAL A 179 -14.21 6.00 -4.44
C VAL A 179 -14.34 7.31 -5.21
N PRO A 180 -15.57 7.80 -5.44
CA PRO A 180 -15.79 9.18 -5.84
C PRO A 180 -15.36 10.13 -4.74
N LEU A 181 -14.50 11.09 -5.07
CA LEU A 181 -14.02 12.11 -4.14
C LEU A 181 -13.65 13.39 -4.90
N GLU A 182 -13.18 14.40 -4.18
CA GLU A 182 -12.57 15.58 -4.79
C GLU A 182 -11.12 15.74 -4.39
N ILE A 183 -10.28 16.11 -5.35
CA ILE A 183 -8.86 16.43 -5.19
C ILE A 183 -8.70 17.92 -5.44
N ASP A 184 -8.32 18.68 -4.42
CA ASP A 184 -8.21 20.16 -4.50
C ASP A 184 -9.47 20.84 -5.08
N GLY A 185 -10.65 20.30 -4.74
CA GLY A 185 -11.95 20.78 -5.19
C GLY A 185 -12.45 20.18 -6.51
N ASP A 186 -11.59 19.49 -7.26
CA ASP A 186 -11.96 18.86 -8.53
C ASP A 186 -12.47 17.43 -8.33
N LYS A 187 -13.62 17.11 -8.94
CA LYS A 187 -14.17 15.75 -8.89
C LYS A 187 -13.23 14.73 -9.54
N ALA A 188 -13.10 13.60 -8.87
CA ALA A 188 -12.20 12.52 -9.24
C ALA A 188 -12.79 11.15 -8.87
N LEU A 189 -12.28 10.12 -9.56
CA LEU A 189 -12.39 8.72 -9.13
C LEU A 189 -11.02 8.30 -8.63
N ALA A 190 -10.98 7.69 -7.45
CA ALA A 190 -9.77 7.11 -6.89
C ALA A 190 -9.95 5.62 -6.62
N LEU A 191 -8.90 4.84 -6.87
CA LEU A 191 -8.85 3.41 -6.52
C LEU A 191 -8.21 3.25 -5.14
N VAL A 192 -8.81 2.47 -4.25
CA VAL A 192 -8.14 2.10 -2.99
C VAL A 192 -7.05 1.07 -3.31
N SER A 193 -5.80 1.38 -2.95
CA SER A 193 -4.65 0.49 -3.17
C SER A 193 -3.75 0.46 -1.95
N THR A 194 -4.01 -0.51 -1.08
CA THR A 194 -3.19 -0.79 0.12
C THR A 194 -1.78 -1.29 -0.20
N GLY A 195 -1.52 -1.69 -1.47
CA GLY A 195 -0.18 -2.03 -1.93
C GLY A 195 0.73 -0.81 -2.14
N THR A 196 0.18 0.40 -2.13
CA THR A 196 0.94 1.65 -2.17
C THR A 196 0.92 2.34 -0.81
N ALA A 197 2.05 2.92 -0.41
CA ALA A 197 2.17 3.61 0.88
C ALA A 197 1.44 4.96 0.85
N GLU A 198 1.87 5.86 -0.05
CA GLU A 198 1.34 7.21 -0.19
C GLU A 198 0.21 7.27 -1.22
N VAL A 199 -0.49 8.40 -1.23
CA VAL A 199 -1.43 8.69 -2.33
C VAL A 199 -0.63 8.86 -3.62
N MET A 200 -1.05 8.15 -4.66
CA MET A 200 -0.51 8.35 -6.01
C MET A 200 -1.52 9.18 -6.81
N VAL A 201 -1.10 10.25 -7.46
CA VAL A 201 -1.92 11.05 -8.37
C VAL A 201 -1.45 10.86 -9.81
N ASP A 202 -2.39 10.93 -10.75
CA ASP A 202 -2.10 10.72 -12.16
C ASP A 202 -1.10 11.76 -12.70
N GLY A 203 0.00 11.25 -13.27
CA GLY A 203 1.09 12.00 -13.87
C GLY A 203 0.66 12.95 -14.98
N ALA A 204 -0.44 12.62 -15.68
CA ALA A 204 -1.01 13.49 -16.70
C ALA A 204 -1.62 14.78 -16.11
N THR A 205 -2.13 14.71 -14.88
CA THR A 205 -2.68 15.86 -14.16
C THR A 205 -1.62 16.61 -13.36
N ARG A 206 -0.61 15.91 -12.82
CA ARG A 206 0.46 16.48 -12.00
C ARG A 206 1.79 15.83 -12.31
N ARG A 207 2.78 16.63 -12.73
CA ARG A 207 4.11 16.15 -13.10
C ARG A 207 5.08 15.99 -11.93
N GLU A 208 4.78 16.62 -10.80
CA GLU A 208 5.65 16.58 -9.61
C GLU A 208 4.87 16.20 -8.35
N PRO A 209 5.53 15.57 -7.36
CA PRO A 209 4.96 15.37 -6.03
C PRO A 209 4.43 16.67 -5.42
N SER A 210 3.26 16.60 -4.81
CA SER A 210 2.56 17.78 -4.27
C SER A 210 1.75 17.44 -3.03
N TRP A 211 1.42 18.48 -2.25
CA TRP A 211 0.48 18.41 -1.14
C TRP A 211 -0.92 18.69 -1.68
N ILE A 212 -1.88 17.82 -1.40
CA ILE A 212 -3.26 17.92 -1.90
C ILE A 212 -4.26 17.90 -0.76
N SER A 213 -5.49 18.31 -1.05
CA SER A 213 -6.66 18.15 -0.19
C SER A 213 -7.60 17.13 -0.81
N LEU A 214 -8.07 16.19 0.01
CA LEU A 214 -9.00 15.13 -0.39
C LEU A 214 -10.33 15.31 0.34
N ARG A 215 -11.42 15.46 -0.40
CA ARG A 215 -12.77 15.59 0.17
C ARG A 215 -13.62 14.36 -0.14
N PHE A 216 -14.11 13.71 0.92
CA PHE A 216 -14.96 12.53 0.86
C PHE A 216 -16.41 12.93 1.14
N GLY A 217 -17.24 12.94 0.10
CA GLY A 217 -18.61 13.42 0.19
C GLY A 217 -18.66 14.90 0.59
N ARG A 218 -19.56 15.27 1.51
CA ARG A 218 -19.72 16.67 1.97
C ARG A 218 -19.15 16.94 3.37
N ARG A 219 -18.74 15.90 4.09
CA ARG A 219 -18.57 15.96 5.54
C ARG A 219 -17.12 15.98 6.01
N LEU A 220 -16.23 15.34 5.26
CA LEU A 220 -14.87 15.07 5.67
C LEU A 220 -13.91 15.51 4.57
N GLU A 221 -12.99 16.39 4.92
CA GLU A 221 -11.90 16.85 4.08
C GLU A 221 -10.58 16.64 4.82
N VAL A 222 -9.60 16.07 4.12
CA VAL A 222 -8.26 15.81 4.61
C VAL A 222 -7.33 16.75 3.86
N LYS A 223 -6.69 17.66 4.59
CA LYS A 223 -5.74 18.62 4.04
C LYS A 223 -4.32 18.09 4.21
N ASP A 224 -3.40 18.71 3.47
CA ASP A 224 -1.98 18.39 3.53
C ASP A 224 -1.71 16.88 3.37
N VAL A 225 -2.39 16.26 2.40
CA VAL A 225 -2.15 14.88 2.04
C VAL A 225 -0.93 14.83 1.11
N PRO A 226 0.14 14.10 1.47
CA PRO A 226 1.27 13.93 0.58
C PRO A 226 0.87 13.05 -0.61
N ALA A 227 1.13 13.54 -1.82
CA ALA A 227 0.83 12.82 -3.04
C ALA A 227 2.06 12.73 -3.95
N LEU A 228 2.39 11.49 -4.35
CA LEU A 228 3.40 11.17 -5.34
C LEU A 228 2.76 11.03 -6.71
N THR A 229 3.55 11.16 -7.77
CA THR A 229 3.05 11.12 -9.15
C THR A 229 3.35 9.78 -9.81
N GLN A 230 2.35 9.18 -10.44
CA GLN A 230 2.47 7.94 -11.19
C GLN A 230 1.60 8.00 -12.45
N ASP A 231 2.03 7.37 -13.55
CA ASP A 231 1.16 7.19 -14.71
C ASP A 231 0.03 6.21 -14.38
N LEU A 232 -1.22 6.70 -14.36
CA LEU A 232 -2.42 5.90 -14.10
C LEU A 232 -3.23 5.61 -15.37
N SER A 233 -2.69 5.92 -16.55
CA SER A 233 -3.37 5.71 -17.83
C SER A 233 -3.71 4.24 -18.09
N GLY A 234 -2.80 3.32 -17.76
CA GLY A 234 -3.02 1.88 -17.89
C GLY A 234 -4.19 1.37 -17.05
N ILE A 235 -4.26 1.77 -15.78
CA ILE A 235 -5.36 1.43 -14.87
C ILE A 235 -6.67 2.05 -15.37
N SER A 236 -6.63 3.32 -15.80
CA SER A 236 -7.81 4.02 -16.32
C SER A 236 -8.37 3.34 -17.57
N HIS A 237 -7.50 2.92 -18.49
CA HIS A 237 -7.89 2.19 -19.69
C HIS A 237 -8.49 0.82 -19.34
N GLN A 238 -7.84 0.06 -18.45
CA GLN A 238 -8.33 -1.25 -18.00
C GLN A 238 -9.72 -1.17 -17.37
N LEU A 239 -9.99 -0.10 -16.61
CA LEU A 239 -11.26 0.08 -15.90
C LEU A 239 -12.32 0.82 -16.73
N GLY A 240 -11.96 1.34 -17.91
CA GLY A 240 -12.86 2.14 -18.74
C GLY A 240 -13.33 3.43 -18.04
N ALA A 241 -12.55 3.96 -17.10
CA ALA A 241 -12.89 5.13 -16.31
C ALA A 241 -11.64 5.95 -15.93
N PRO A 242 -11.71 7.29 -15.87
CA PRO A 242 -10.56 8.12 -15.54
C PRO A 242 -10.22 8.04 -14.04
N ILE A 243 -9.29 7.14 -13.68
CA ILE A 243 -8.77 7.03 -12.32
C ILE A 243 -7.68 8.09 -12.14
N LYS A 244 -7.96 9.09 -11.31
CA LYS A 244 -7.04 10.21 -11.07
C LYS A 244 -6.12 10.01 -9.88
N ALA A 245 -6.42 9.03 -9.01
CA ALA A 245 -5.60 8.75 -7.85
C ALA A 245 -5.68 7.29 -7.37
N LEU A 246 -4.63 6.84 -6.68
CA LEU A 246 -4.60 5.66 -5.83
C LEU A 246 -4.55 6.10 -4.37
N LEU A 247 -5.47 5.60 -3.54
CA LEU A 247 -5.49 5.88 -2.11
C LEU A 247 -4.60 4.86 -1.39
N GLY A 248 -3.40 5.30 -1.00
CA GLY A 248 -2.40 4.49 -0.32
C GLY A 248 -2.71 4.22 1.15
N ALA A 249 -2.08 3.17 1.69
CA ALA A 249 -2.29 2.67 3.03
C ALA A 249 -2.06 3.73 4.13
N ASN A 250 -1.14 4.67 3.92
CA ASN A 250 -0.84 5.75 4.86
C ASN A 250 -2.05 6.68 5.05
N LEU A 251 -2.73 7.08 3.97
CA LEU A 251 -3.98 7.84 4.10
C LEU A 251 -5.08 7.00 4.76
N LEU A 252 -5.25 5.76 4.31
CA LEU A 252 -6.35 4.89 4.77
C LEU A 252 -6.31 4.64 6.28
N ARG A 253 -5.12 4.50 6.86
CA ARG A 253 -4.94 4.28 8.30
C ARG A 253 -5.22 5.53 9.14
N HIS A 254 -4.88 6.73 8.65
CA HIS A 254 -5.26 7.99 9.31
C HIS A 254 -6.78 8.21 9.29
N LEU A 255 -7.47 7.65 8.29
CA LEU A 255 -8.92 7.76 8.12
C LEU A 255 -9.74 6.62 8.73
N ASN A 256 -9.10 5.66 9.42
CA ASN A 256 -9.79 4.50 10.04
C ASN A 256 -10.88 3.91 9.13
N VAL A 257 -10.50 3.63 7.86
CA VAL A 257 -11.47 3.37 6.80
C VAL A 257 -12.23 2.06 7.03
N THR A 258 -13.49 2.02 6.59
CA THR A 258 -14.18 0.76 6.30
C THR A 258 -14.38 0.59 4.80
N LEU A 259 -13.98 -0.56 4.28
CA LEU A 259 -14.24 -0.99 2.91
C LEU A 259 -15.32 -2.08 2.95
N ASP A 260 -16.46 -1.81 2.31
CA ASP A 260 -17.54 -2.79 2.16
C ASP A 260 -17.97 -2.83 0.68
N HIS A 261 -17.41 -3.79 -0.06
CA HIS A 261 -17.68 -3.92 -1.49
C HIS A 261 -19.13 -4.30 -1.75
N LYS A 262 -19.67 -5.29 -1.01
CA LYS A 262 -21.04 -5.77 -1.15
C LYS A 262 -22.07 -4.71 -0.75
N GLY A 263 -21.84 -4.01 0.35
CA GLY A 263 -22.65 -2.86 0.78
C GLY A 263 -22.44 -1.61 -0.07
N ARG A 264 -21.42 -1.61 -0.94
CA ARG A 264 -20.99 -0.50 -1.79
C ARG A 264 -20.61 0.75 -0.98
N GLN A 265 -19.98 0.57 0.16
CA GLN A 265 -19.62 1.66 1.06
C GLN A 265 -18.11 1.78 1.23
N PHE A 266 -17.63 3.00 1.10
CA PHE A 266 -16.36 3.45 1.64
C PHE A 266 -16.68 4.40 2.80
N VAL A 267 -16.23 4.06 4.01
CA VAL A 267 -16.45 4.90 5.19
C VAL A 267 -15.11 5.45 5.66
N ALA A 268 -14.97 6.77 5.71
CA ALA A 268 -13.81 7.44 6.29
C ALA A 268 -14.18 8.14 7.61
N ARG A 269 -13.28 8.10 8.59
CA ARG A 269 -13.52 8.58 9.96
C ARG A 269 -12.28 9.29 10.52
N SER A 270 -12.52 10.33 11.32
CA SER A 270 -11.47 11.00 12.08
C SER A 270 -11.24 10.39 13.47
N PHE A 271 -11.86 9.24 13.78
CA PHE A 271 -11.81 8.60 15.08
C PHE A 271 -11.68 7.08 14.93
N VAL A 272 -11.11 6.45 15.94
CA VAL A 272 -10.96 5.00 16.01
C VAL A 272 -12.33 4.35 16.20
N PRO A 273 -12.80 3.51 15.27
CA PRO A 273 -14.09 2.84 15.41
C PRO A 273 -14.03 1.81 16.55
N PRO A 274 -15.14 1.58 17.26
CA PRO A 274 -15.20 0.47 18.20
C PRO A 274 -15.08 -0.88 17.45
N PRO A 275 -14.60 -1.95 18.13
CA PRO A 275 -14.60 -3.29 17.56
C PRO A 275 -16.00 -3.69 17.07
N PRO A 276 -16.16 -4.21 15.84
CA PRO A 276 -17.46 -4.68 15.38
C PRO A 276 -17.90 -5.92 16.18
N PRO A 277 -19.22 -6.14 16.36
CA PRO A 277 -19.72 -7.19 17.25
C PRO A 277 -19.42 -8.61 16.75
N VAL A 278 -19.31 -8.80 15.44
CA VAL A 278 -19.03 -10.10 14.80
C VAL A 278 -17.90 -9.91 13.79
N ALA A 279 -16.68 -9.81 14.30
CA ALA A 279 -15.48 -9.64 13.49
C ALA A 279 -14.34 -10.52 13.99
N SER A 280 -13.44 -10.87 13.06
CA SER A 280 -12.12 -11.36 13.42
C SER A 280 -11.13 -10.20 13.48
N ARG A 281 -10.30 -10.18 14.52
CA ARG A 281 -9.14 -9.29 14.60
C ARG A 281 -7.99 -9.91 13.81
N VAL A 282 -7.40 -9.13 12.91
CA VAL A 282 -6.13 -9.46 12.24
C VAL A 282 -5.16 -8.33 12.53
N ASP A 283 -4.00 -8.66 13.10
CA ASP A 283 -2.93 -7.68 13.27
C ASP A 283 -2.24 -7.43 11.91
N VAL A 284 -1.92 -6.17 11.66
CA VAL A 284 -1.38 -5.70 10.39
C VAL A 284 -0.07 -4.99 10.66
N HIS A 285 0.90 -5.22 9.76
CA HIS A 285 2.17 -4.55 9.77
C HIS A 285 2.43 -3.84 8.45
N TYR A 286 3.43 -2.97 8.44
CA TYR A 286 3.70 -2.04 7.35
C TYR A 286 5.19 -2.01 7.04
N LEU A 287 5.66 -2.89 6.17
CA LEU A 287 7.06 -2.96 5.78
C LEU A 287 7.56 -1.60 5.28
N ARG A 288 8.74 -1.20 5.78
CA ARG A 288 9.31 0.14 5.56
C ARG A 288 8.34 1.30 5.92
N GLY A 289 7.37 1.04 6.79
CA GLY A 289 6.32 1.95 7.25
C GLY A 289 5.13 2.11 6.30
N GLY A 290 5.10 1.43 5.14
CA GLY A 290 4.08 1.65 4.11
C GLY A 290 3.47 0.39 3.48
N GLY A 291 4.25 -0.66 3.26
CA GLY A 291 3.79 -1.89 2.60
C GLY A 291 2.98 -2.78 3.54
N MET A 292 1.66 -2.82 3.36
CA MET A 292 0.76 -3.54 4.27
C MET A 292 0.94 -5.07 4.12
N VAL A 293 1.21 -5.75 5.24
CA VAL A 293 1.30 -7.22 5.32
C VAL A 293 0.47 -7.76 6.47
N LEU A 294 -0.02 -8.98 6.30
CA LEU A 294 -0.72 -9.72 7.33
C LEU A 294 -0.22 -11.16 7.42
N GLY A 295 -0.34 -11.73 8.62
CA GLY A 295 -0.14 -13.15 8.85
C GLY A 295 -1.36 -13.97 8.45
N SER A 296 -1.12 -15.14 7.86
CA SER A 296 -2.13 -16.13 7.48
C SER A 296 -1.57 -17.55 7.65
N ALA A 297 -2.39 -18.56 7.36
CA ALA A 297 -1.91 -19.94 7.30
C ALA A 297 -2.61 -20.72 6.18
N PHE A 298 -1.90 -21.69 5.61
CA PHE A 298 -2.43 -22.63 4.63
C PHE A 298 -2.69 -24.00 5.28
N GLY A 299 -3.85 -24.59 5.00
CA GLY A 299 -4.23 -25.91 5.53
C GLY A 299 -4.98 -25.88 6.88
N GLU A 300 -5.26 -27.06 7.43
CA GLU A 300 -5.97 -27.22 8.71
C GLU A 300 -5.00 -27.25 9.92
N GLY A 301 -5.49 -26.83 11.09
CA GLY A 301 -4.74 -26.91 12.36
C GLY A 301 -3.62 -25.87 12.45
N ASP A 302 -2.43 -26.30 12.85
CA ASP A 302 -1.18 -25.51 12.82
C ASP A 302 -0.64 -25.37 11.39
N GLY A 303 -1.53 -25.05 10.43
CA GLY A 303 -1.22 -24.97 9.01
C GLY A 303 0.06 -24.18 8.70
N GLN A 304 0.65 -24.40 7.53
CA GLN A 304 1.89 -23.72 7.18
C GLN A 304 1.67 -22.21 7.20
N ARG A 305 2.38 -21.51 8.10
CA ARG A 305 2.28 -20.06 8.23
C ARG A 305 2.68 -19.40 6.91
N ALA A 306 1.90 -18.40 6.55
CA ALA A 306 2.10 -17.63 5.34
C ALA A 306 2.01 -16.13 5.62
N SER A 307 2.92 -15.37 5.03
CA SER A 307 2.93 -13.90 5.09
C SER A 307 2.41 -13.35 3.76
N LEU A 308 1.34 -12.57 3.82
CA LEU A 308 0.68 -12.05 2.62
C LEU A 308 0.78 -10.53 2.57
N PHE A 309 1.28 -10.01 1.45
CA PHE A 309 1.19 -8.60 1.12
C PHE A 309 -0.24 -8.22 0.74
N VAL A 310 -0.73 -7.07 1.16
CA VAL A 310 -2.14 -6.68 0.99
C VAL A 310 -2.27 -5.60 -0.06
N ASP A 311 -2.78 -5.95 -1.24
CA ASP A 311 -3.03 -4.98 -2.31
C ASP A 311 -4.47 -5.02 -2.82
N SER A 312 -5.31 -4.14 -2.27
CA SER A 312 -6.68 -3.91 -2.71
C SER A 312 -6.81 -3.31 -4.13
N GLY A 313 -5.70 -2.90 -4.76
CA GLY A 313 -5.67 -2.54 -6.17
C GLY A 313 -5.55 -3.74 -7.11
N MET A 314 -5.10 -4.89 -6.62
CA MET A 314 -4.96 -6.12 -7.41
C MET A 314 -6.31 -6.83 -7.54
N GLY A 315 -6.76 -7.10 -8.77
CA GLY A 315 -8.07 -7.71 -9.02
C GLY A 315 -8.21 -9.19 -8.61
N HIS A 316 -7.10 -9.92 -8.50
CA HIS A 316 -7.11 -11.34 -8.13
C HIS A 316 -7.51 -11.55 -6.66
N SER A 317 -7.92 -12.77 -6.31
CA SER A 317 -8.18 -13.10 -4.90
C SER A 317 -6.88 -13.29 -4.12
N LEU A 318 -5.99 -14.11 -4.66
CA LEU A 318 -4.64 -14.30 -4.16
C LEU A 318 -3.70 -14.49 -5.36
N ALA A 319 -2.51 -13.93 -5.28
CA ALA A 319 -1.40 -14.28 -6.16
C ALA A 319 -0.30 -14.85 -5.27
N LEU A 320 0.17 -16.07 -5.54
CA LEU A 320 1.26 -16.69 -4.77
C LEU A 320 2.54 -16.71 -5.61
N ASP A 321 3.67 -16.55 -4.94
CA ASP A 321 4.98 -16.78 -5.53
C ASP A 321 5.28 -18.30 -5.58
N GLU A 322 6.48 -18.68 -6.01
CA GLU A 322 6.86 -20.10 -6.05
C GLU A 322 6.93 -20.72 -4.65
N GLY A 323 7.40 -19.96 -3.65
CA GLY A 323 7.46 -20.37 -2.25
C GLY A 323 6.07 -20.67 -1.66
N GLY A 324 5.10 -19.80 -1.91
CA GLY A 324 3.72 -19.95 -1.47
C GLY A 324 3.03 -21.18 -2.06
N TRP A 325 3.22 -21.46 -3.36
CA TRP A 325 2.72 -22.70 -3.97
C TRP A 325 3.43 -23.94 -3.41
N LYS A 326 4.74 -23.86 -3.20
CA LYS A 326 5.51 -24.96 -2.61
C LYS A 326 5.06 -25.28 -1.19
N LYS A 327 4.68 -24.30 -0.37
CA LYS A 327 4.08 -24.50 0.96
C LYS A 327 2.76 -25.28 0.91
N LEU A 328 2.03 -25.19 -0.21
CA LEU A 328 0.83 -25.99 -0.48
C LEU A 328 1.13 -27.39 -1.03
N GLY A 329 2.41 -27.73 -1.26
CA GLY A 329 2.81 -28.97 -1.92
C GLY A 329 2.50 -28.98 -3.43
N ILE A 330 2.33 -27.81 -4.04
CA ILE A 330 2.00 -27.65 -5.46
C ILE A 330 3.19 -27.02 -6.18
N GLU A 331 3.63 -27.61 -7.28
CA GLU A 331 4.64 -27.00 -8.14
C GLU A 331 3.97 -26.00 -9.09
N ALA A 332 4.33 -24.71 -8.98
CA ALA A 332 3.67 -23.62 -9.73
C ALA A 332 3.66 -23.85 -11.26
N GLY A 333 4.71 -24.48 -11.81
CA GLY A 333 4.82 -24.82 -13.24
C GLY A 333 3.80 -25.84 -13.73
N THR A 334 3.17 -26.60 -12.83
CA THR A 334 2.16 -27.61 -13.15
C THR A 334 0.73 -27.05 -13.20
N LEU A 335 0.54 -25.81 -12.71
CA LEU A 335 -0.76 -25.14 -12.72
C LEU A 335 -1.23 -24.87 -14.16
N PRO A 336 -2.53 -25.06 -14.46
CA PRO A 336 -3.07 -24.77 -15.78
C PRO A 336 -2.95 -23.28 -16.13
N LEU A 337 -2.71 -23.00 -17.41
CA LEU A 337 -2.72 -21.63 -17.94
C LEU A 337 -4.13 -21.04 -17.87
N ALA A 338 -4.20 -19.75 -17.54
CA ALA A 338 -5.44 -18.98 -17.47
C ALA A 338 -5.93 -18.63 -18.88
N ASN A 339 -6.60 -19.57 -19.54
CA ASN A 339 -7.18 -19.37 -20.87
C ASN A 339 -8.10 -18.14 -20.87
N GLY A 340 -7.87 -17.20 -21.82
CA GLY A 340 -8.68 -16.00 -21.98
C GLY A 340 -8.34 -14.82 -21.07
N SER A 341 -7.30 -14.92 -20.23
CA SER A 341 -6.85 -13.81 -19.37
C SER A 341 -6.11 -12.68 -20.12
N GLY A 342 -5.65 -12.95 -21.34
CA GLY A 342 -4.78 -12.04 -22.10
C GLY A 342 -3.31 -12.07 -21.67
N ASP A 343 -2.99 -12.70 -20.54
CA ASP A 343 -1.62 -12.94 -20.08
C ASP A 343 -1.22 -14.40 -20.34
N PRO A 344 -0.26 -14.64 -21.25
CA PRO A 344 0.16 -16.00 -21.60
C PRO A 344 0.94 -16.72 -20.50
N LYS A 345 1.37 -16.03 -19.44
CA LYS A 345 2.13 -16.61 -18.32
C LYS A 345 1.27 -16.85 -17.09
N LEU A 346 0.07 -16.27 -17.04
CA LEU A 346 -0.81 -16.39 -15.90
C LEU A 346 -1.31 -17.82 -15.77
N ARG A 347 -1.08 -18.42 -14.59
CA ARG A 347 -1.59 -19.75 -14.24
C ARG A 347 -2.57 -19.64 -13.10
N VAL A 348 -3.55 -20.53 -13.09
CA VAL A 348 -4.65 -20.53 -12.11
C VAL A 348 -4.66 -21.82 -11.31
N GLY A 349 -4.94 -21.69 -10.02
CA GLY A 349 -5.10 -22.80 -9.11
C GLY A 349 -6.13 -22.49 -8.03
N SER A 350 -6.30 -23.41 -7.10
CA SER A 350 -7.15 -23.26 -5.92
C SER A 350 -6.38 -23.65 -4.68
N ILE A 351 -6.51 -22.86 -3.63
CA ILE A 351 -5.94 -23.12 -2.32
C ILE A 351 -6.97 -23.92 -1.53
N PRO A 352 -6.66 -25.14 -1.08
CA PRO A 352 -7.62 -25.99 -0.40
C PRO A 352 -8.25 -25.32 0.81
N LEU A 353 -7.42 -24.68 1.63
CA LEU A 353 -7.85 -23.96 2.82
C LEU A 353 -6.89 -22.80 3.12
N LEU A 354 -7.44 -21.59 3.23
CA LEU A 354 -6.74 -20.40 3.71
C LEU A 354 -7.33 -19.98 5.05
N GLN A 355 -6.49 -19.80 6.05
CA GLN A 355 -6.87 -19.20 7.32
C GLN A 355 -6.49 -17.72 7.36
N LEU A 356 -7.47 -16.87 7.61
CA LEU A 356 -7.30 -15.42 7.78
C LEU A 356 -7.97 -15.01 9.10
N GLY A 357 -7.16 -14.73 10.12
CA GLY A 357 -7.66 -14.57 11.48
C GLY A 357 -8.41 -15.81 11.95
N ALA A 358 -9.68 -15.63 12.33
CA ALA A 358 -10.59 -16.70 12.75
C ALA A 358 -11.32 -17.38 11.58
N PHE A 359 -11.23 -16.84 10.35
CA PHE A 359 -11.92 -17.41 9.20
C PHE A 359 -11.10 -18.52 8.56
N LYS A 360 -11.78 -19.65 8.29
CA LYS A 360 -11.25 -20.76 7.49
C LYS A 360 -11.97 -20.77 6.15
N LEU A 361 -11.25 -20.43 5.10
CA LEU A 361 -11.79 -20.16 3.77
C LEU A 361 -11.40 -21.30 2.83
N PRO A 362 -12.33 -22.19 2.47
CA PRO A 362 -12.02 -23.29 1.58
C PRO A 362 -11.97 -22.82 0.12
N GLN A 363 -11.17 -23.52 -0.69
CA GLN A 363 -11.17 -23.42 -2.16
C GLN A 363 -11.02 -21.98 -2.67
N ILE A 364 -9.99 -21.29 -2.19
CA ILE A 364 -9.72 -19.90 -2.61
C ILE A 364 -9.02 -19.91 -3.96
N PRO A 365 -9.59 -19.28 -5.00
CA PRO A 365 -8.91 -19.18 -6.29
C PRO A 365 -7.64 -18.34 -6.13
N ALA A 366 -6.54 -18.82 -6.69
CA ALA A 366 -5.25 -18.15 -6.66
C ALA A 366 -4.56 -18.22 -8.02
N VAL A 367 -3.64 -17.29 -8.25
CA VAL A 367 -2.87 -17.21 -9.48
C VAL A 367 -1.37 -17.27 -9.24
N PHE A 368 -0.63 -17.70 -10.26
CA PHE A 368 0.82 -17.55 -10.38
C PHE A 368 1.12 -16.76 -11.65
N GLY A 369 2.13 -15.89 -11.63
CA GLY A 369 2.53 -15.08 -12.78
C GLY A 369 2.66 -13.57 -12.53
N PRO A 370 1.89 -12.93 -11.62
CA PRO A 370 2.14 -11.54 -11.27
C PRO A 370 3.58 -11.33 -10.74
N PRO A 371 4.18 -10.14 -10.94
CA PRO A 371 5.59 -9.87 -10.59
C PRO A 371 5.77 -9.61 -9.09
N ILE A 372 5.49 -10.63 -8.26
CA ILE A 372 5.63 -10.55 -6.80
C ILE A 372 7.12 -10.35 -6.42
N ASP A 373 8.03 -10.90 -7.23
CA ASP A 373 9.49 -10.74 -7.10
C ASP A 373 9.93 -9.27 -7.14
N GLN A 374 9.17 -8.41 -7.81
CA GLN A 374 9.45 -6.98 -7.80
C GLN A 374 9.12 -6.37 -6.44
N VAL A 375 7.97 -6.74 -5.85
CA VAL A 375 7.55 -6.28 -4.51
C VAL A 375 8.55 -6.76 -3.45
N GLU A 376 8.96 -8.02 -3.53
CA GLU A 376 9.95 -8.63 -2.63
C GLU A 376 11.29 -7.90 -2.69
N ARG A 377 11.83 -7.66 -3.89
CA ARG A 377 13.08 -6.90 -4.07
C ARG A 377 12.97 -5.46 -3.59
N GLU A 378 11.85 -4.81 -3.83
CA GLU A 378 11.62 -3.43 -3.41
C GLU A 378 11.51 -3.30 -1.88
N LEU A 379 10.98 -4.32 -1.20
CA LEU A 379 10.81 -4.34 0.25
C LEU A 379 11.97 -5.00 1.00
N ASP A 380 12.82 -5.77 0.29
CA ASP A 380 13.90 -6.62 0.82
C ASP A 380 13.40 -7.71 1.77
N ILE A 381 12.34 -8.41 1.34
CA ILE A 381 11.69 -9.50 2.08
C ILE A 381 11.11 -10.53 1.10
N ASP A 382 10.86 -11.74 1.60
CA ASP A 382 10.15 -12.82 0.93
C ASP A 382 8.71 -12.88 1.46
N VAL A 383 7.72 -12.79 0.57
CA VAL A 383 6.31 -13.01 0.92
C VAL A 383 5.79 -14.26 0.23
N ASP A 384 4.83 -14.93 0.84
CA ASP A 384 4.22 -16.10 0.20
C ASP A 384 3.22 -15.71 -0.89
N GLY A 385 2.83 -14.44 -0.93
CA GLY A 385 1.96 -13.92 -1.96
C GLY A 385 1.35 -12.57 -1.63
N VAL A 386 0.43 -12.17 -2.50
CA VAL A 386 -0.35 -10.95 -2.43
C VAL A 386 -1.83 -11.30 -2.31
N VAL A 387 -2.51 -10.79 -1.28
CA VAL A 387 -3.98 -10.81 -1.17
C VAL A 387 -4.58 -9.60 -1.88
N GLY A 388 -5.45 -9.89 -2.83
CA GLY A 388 -6.08 -8.89 -3.68
C GLY A 388 -7.55 -8.65 -3.38
N ALA A 389 -8.11 -7.69 -4.12
CA ALA A 389 -9.49 -7.25 -4.02
C ALA A 389 -10.50 -8.39 -4.22
N GLY A 390 -10.18 -9.41 -5.01
CA GLY A 390 -11.07 -10.56 -5.23
C GLY A 390 -11.39 -11.35 -3.95
N LEU A 391 -10.45 -11.39 -2.99
CA LEU A 391 -10.68 -12.00 -1.69
C LEU A 391 -11.22 -10.97 -0.70
N LEU A 392 -10.59 -9.79 -0.66
CA LEU A 392 -10.94 -8.71 0.28
C LEU A 392 -12.41 -8.28 0.14
N SER A 393 -12.95 -8.21 -1.08
CA SER A 393 -14.34 -7.83 -1.38
C SER A 393 -15.40 -8.79 -0.81
N LYS A 394 -15.01 -9.98 -0.36
CA LYS A 394 -15.93 -10.92 0.30
C LYS A 394 -16.27 -10.49 1.73
N PHE A 395 -15.45 -9.61 2.30
CA PHE A 395 -15.54 -9.11 3.67
C PHE A 395 -15.89 -7.64 3.71
N ARG A 396 -16.36 -7.21 4.88
CA ARG A 396 -16.28 -5.82 5.30
C ARG A 396 -15.02 -5.66 6.14
N LEU A 397 -14.16 -4.74 5.73
CA LEU A 397 -12.82 -4.55 6.29
C LEU A 397 -12.76 -3.21 6.98
N THR A 398 -12.38 -3.15 8.25
CA THR A 398 -12.25 -1.88 8.99
C THR A 398 -10.85 -1.73 9.57
N LEU A 399 -10.12 -0.70 9.15
CA LEU A 399 -8.85 -0.31 9.77
C LEU A 399 -9.13 0.45 11.08
N SER A 400 -8.38 0.08 12.11
CA SER A 400 -8.45 0.64 13.45
C SER A 400 -7.03 0.78 14.01
N ASP A 401 -6.90 1.52 15.12
CA ASP A 401 -5.62 1.68 15.82
C ASP A 401 -4.49 2.17 14.89
N GLN A 402 -4.76 3.24 14.16
CA GLN A 402 -3.82 3.79 13.16
C GLN A 402 -3.37 2.77 12.11
N GLY A 403 -4.22 1.78 11.81
CA GLY A 403 -4.00 0.75 10.80
C GLY A 403 -3.36 -0.54 11.33
N ARG A 404 -2.90 -0.59 12.58
CA ARG A 404 -2.29 -1.81 13.17
C ARG A 404 -3.28 -2.96 13.32
N VAL A 405 -4.58 -2.65 13.27
CA VAL A 405 -5.65 -3.64 13.40
C VAL A 405 -6.57 -3.57 12.19
N LEU A 406 -6.80 -4.72 11.58
CA LEU A 406 -7.82 -4.95 10.58
C LEU A 406 -8.93 -5.82 11.17
N TRP A 407 -10.11 -5.22 11.33
CA TRP A 407 -11.32 -5.98 11.62
C TRP A 407 -11.88 -6.55 10.32
N VAL A 408 -12.04 -7.87 10.30
CA VAL A 408 -12.59 -8.61 9.17
C VAL A 408 -13.98 -9.12 9.56
N GLU A 409 -15.01 -8.61 8.91
CA GLU A 409 -16.39 -9.01 9.10
C GLU A 409 -16.85 -9.82 7.89
N GLN A 410 -17.43 -11.00 8.10
CA GLN A 410 -18.05 -11.73 7.00
C GLN A 410 -19.34 -11.02 6.62
N THR A 411 -19.37 -10.43 5.43
CA THR A 411 -20.61 -9.83 4.95
C THR A 411 -21.59 -10.97 4.65
N PRO A 412 -22.77 -11.01 5.31
CA PRO A 412 -23.76 -12.05 5.04
C PRO A 412 -24.03 -12.09 3.54
N ALA A 413 -24.19 -13.30 2.99
CA ALA A 413 -24.62 -13.43 1.62
C ALA A 413 -25.93 -12.65 1.50
N VAL A 414 -25.93 -11.56 0.73
CA VAL A 414 -27.19 -10.90 0.36
C VAL A 414 -27.91 -11.95 -0.45
N THR A 415 -28.89 -12.62 0.16
CA THR A 415 -29.80 -13.48 -0.58
C THR A 415 -30.35 -12.60 -1.69
N PRO A 416 -30.13 -12.93 -2.98
CA PRO A 416 -30.76 -12.17 -4.04
C PRO A 416 -32.24 -12.21 -3.70
N VAL A 417 -32.86 -11.06 -3.43
CA VAL A 417 -34.31 -10.99 -3.39
C VAL A 417 -34.70 -11.45 -4.80
N PRO A 418 -35.33 -12.63 -4.96
CA PRO A 418 -35.77 -13.03 -6.28
C PRO A 418 -36.62 -11.87 -6.79
N ALA A 419 -36.34 -11.43 -8.02
CA ALA A 419 -37.24 -10.55 -8.74
C ALA A 419 -38.52 -11.34 -8.97
N GLY A 420 -39.33 -11.49 -7.92
CA GLY A 420 -40.69 -11.95 -8.03
C GLY A 420 -41.40 -10.96 -8.94
N PRO A 421 -42.33 -11.43 -9.79
CA PRO A 421 -43.21 -10.52 -10.50
C PRO A 421 -43.83 -9.60 -9.45
N LEU A 422 -43.67 -8.28 -9.64
CA LEU A 422 -44.39 -7.31 -8.82
C LEU A 422 -45.86 -7.77 -8.80
N PRO A 423 -46.48 -7.98 -7.62
CA PRO A 423 -47.92 -8.10 -7.60
C PRO A 423 -48.45 -6.80 -8.21
N LEU A 424 -49.10 -6.92 -9.37
CA LEU A 424 -49.97 -5.88 -9.92
C LEU A 424 -51.13 -5.72 -8.94
N GLY A 425 -50.87 -5.07 -7.81
CA GLY A 425 -51.90 -4.52 -6.96
C GLY A 425 -52.56 -3.36 -7.70
N PRO A 426 -53.87 -3.16 -7.55
CA PRO A 426 -54.56 -2.03 -8.16
C PRO A 426 -53.89 -0.73 -7.72
N LEU A 427 -53.62 0.14 -8.70
CA LEU A 427 -53.12 1.49 -8.48
C LEU A 427 -54.00 2.17 -7.42
N PRO A 428 -53.42 2.77 -6.37
CA PRO A 428 -54.20 3.64 -5.50
C PRO A 428 -54.72 4.80 -6.33
N THR A 429 -56.04 4.88 -6.46
CA THR A 429 -56.74 6.05 -6.98
C THR A 429 -56.44 7.23 -6.08
N GLU A 430 -55.58 8.14 -6.54
CA GLU A 430 -55.42 9.45 -5.92
C GLU A 430 -56.76 10.22 -5.98
N PRO A 431 -57.21 10.83 -4.87
CA PRO A 431 -58.39 11.68 -4.89
C PRO A 431 -58.11 12.97 -5.68
N MET A 432 -58.96 13.22 -6.67
CA MET A 432 -59.01 14.46 -7.45
C MET A 432 -59.05 15.69 -6.54
N GLN A 433 -58.08 16.58 -6.67
CA GLN A 433 -58.17 17.95 -6.19
C GLN A 433 -59.06 18.78 -7.13
N PRO A 434 -60.05 19.54 -6.62
CA PRO A 434 -60.90 20.40 -7.44
C PRO A 434 -60.18 21.70 -7.85
N GLY A 435 -60.08 21.89 -9.16
CA GLY A 435 -60.32 23.14 -9.90
C GLY A 435 -59.74 24.47 -9.40
N LEU A 436 -58.76 25.00 -10.14
CA LEU A 436 -58.58 26.45 -10.30
C LEU A 436 -58.97 26.88 -11.72
N PRO A 437 -59.63 28.03 -11.90
CA PRO A 437 -60.27 28.41 -13.15
C PRO A 437 -59.29 28.93 -14.21
N ALA A 438 -59.64 28.66 -15.45
CA ALA A 438 -58.97 29.11 -16.67
C ALA A 438 -59.17 30.61 -16.95
N ALA A 439 -58.17 31.25 -17.55
CA ALA A 439 -58.37 32.49 -18.30
C ALA A 439 -57.46 32.56 -19.55
N ILE A 440 -58.11 32.43 -20.71
CA ILE A 440 -58.03 33.31 -21.89
C ILE A 440 -56.69 33.39 -22.67
N GLY A 441 -56.69 32.84 -23.90
CA GLY A 441 -55.74 33.16 -25.01
C GLY A 441 -56.13 34.46 -25.75
N PRO A 442 -55.80 34.71 -27.04
CA PRO A 442 -55.05 33.91 -28.03
C PRO A 442 -53.96 34.72 -28.80
N GLY A 443 -53.13 34.07 -29.63
CA GLY A 443 -52.30 34.82 -30.60
C GLY A 443 -51.27 34.00 -31.42
N ALA A 444 -51.65 33.68 -32.65
CA ALA A 444 -50.88 33.57 -33.91
C ALA A 444 -49.36 33.21 -33.95
N LEU A 445 -49.05 32.18 -34.75
CA LEU A 445 -47.77 31.89 -35.47
C LEU A 445 -47.39 33.08 -36.41
N PRO A 446 -46.18 33.23 -37.05
CA PRO A 446 -45.14 32.24 -37.42
C PRO A 446 -43.66 32.77 -37.41
N GLY A 447 -42.70 31.99 -37.92
CA GLY A 447 -41.52 32.54 -38.63
C GLY A 447 -40.13 32.27 -38.03
N GLY A 448 -39.27 31.66 -38.85
CA GLY A 448 -37.85 31.43 -38.54
C GLY A 448 -36.98 32.69 -38.61
N GLY A 449 -35.87 32.65 -37.88
CA GLY A 449 -34.79 33.63 -37.88
C GLY A 449 -33.48 32.99 -37.43
N PRO A 450 -32.31 33.54 -37.84
CA PRO A 450 -31.04 32.82 -37.88
C PRO A 450 -30.32 32.74 -36.53
N VAL A 451 -29.51 31.70 -36.39
CA VAL A 451 -28.58 31.48 -35.27
C VAL A 451 -27.50 32.57 -35.29
N PRO A 452 -27.23 33.27 -34.18
CA PRO A 452 -26.13 34.22 -34.13
C PRO A 452 -24.79 33.46 -34.12
N MET A 453 -23.96 33.72 -35.13
CA MET A 453 -22.55 33.33 -35.15
C MET A 453 -21.82 33.99 -33.98
N LEU A 454 -21.10 33.19 -33.20
CA LEU A 454 -20.07 33.65 -32.28
C LEU A 454 -18.94 34.35 -33.05
N PRO A 455 -18.37 35.44 -32.53
CA PRO A 455 -17.23 36.10 -33.15
C PRO A 455 -15.97 35.21 -33.08
N PRO A 456 -15.04 35.33 -34.05
CA PRO A 456 -13.80 34.57 -34.06
C PRO A 456 -12.91 34.97 -32.87
N ILE A 457 -12.30 33.96 -32.27
CA ILE A 457 -11.27 34.09 -31.23
C ILE A 457 -10.08 34.85 -31.83
N SER A 458 -9.81 36.03 -31.28
CA SER A 458 -8.63 36.83 -31.61
C SER A 458 -7.41 36.21 -30.89
N ASP A 459 -6.48 35.67 -31.67
CA ASP A 459 -5.12 35.37 -31.22
C ASP A 459 -4.43 36.67 -30.85
N ASN A 460 -4.22 36.91 -29.55
CA ASN A 460 -3.37 38.00 -29.07
C ASN A 460 -2.22 37.39 -28.25
N PRO A 461 -0.96 37.60 -28.64
CA PRO A 461 0.20 37.06 -27.94
C PRO A 461 0.35 37.73 -26.57
N LEU A 462 0.55 36.89 -25.56
CA LEU A 462 0.81 37.28 -24.17
C LEU A 462 1.95 38.32 -24.09
N SER A 463 1.68 39.44 -23.43
CA SER A 463 2.69 40.41 -23.06
C SER A 463 3.73 39.78 -22.11
N PRO A 464 5.02 40.17 -22.20
CA PRO A 464 6.06 39.61 -21.35
C PRO A 464 5.88 40.01 -19.89
N ILE A 465 6.15 39.04 -19.01
CA ILE A 465 6.16 39.18 -17.56
C ILE A 465 7.27 40.17 -17.15
N PRO A 466 7.00 41.18 -16.30
CA PRO A 466 8.03 42.08 -15.81
C PRO A 466 9.03 41.33 -14.92
N PRO A 467 10.32 41.71 -14.95
CA PRO A 467 11.34 41.08 -14.11
C PRO A 467 11.07 41.34 -12.61
N PRO A 468 11.49 40.43 -11.73
CA PRO A 468 11.33 40.58 -10.29
C PRO A 468 12.13 41.80 -9.77
N PRO A 469 11.66 42.44 -8.68
CA PRO A 469 12.34 43.58 -8.09
C PRO A 469 13.72 43.20 -7.55
N GLU A 470 14.72 44.01 -7.86
CA GLU A 470 16.07 43.91 -7.32
C GLU A 470 16.04 44.04 -5.79
N LEU A 471 16.70 43.08 -5.12
CA LEU A 471 16.96 43.17 -3.69
C LEU A 471 17.98 44.29 -3.42
N PRO A 472 17.81 45.08 -2.36
CA PRO A 472 18.72 46.16 -2.04
C PRO A 472 20.11 45.62 -1.68
N GLU A 473 21.13 46.17 -2.35
CA GLU A 473 22.54 45.93 -2.04
C GLU A 473 22.84 46.22 -0.57
N SER A 474 23.35 45.21 0.15
CA SER A 474 23.87 45.37 1.50
C SER A 474 25.24 46.08 1.47
N GLY A 475 25.20 47.40 1.32
CA GLY A 475 26.34 48.28 1.52
C GLY A 475 26.68 48.46 3.01
N GLY A 476 27.89 48.07 3.40
CA GLY A 476 28.61 48.62 4.56
C GLY A 476 28.80 47.65 5.72
N LYS A 477 29.92 47.63 6.45
CA LYS A 477 31.15 48.42 6.41
C LYS A 477 32.16 47.69 7.30
N LYS A 478 33.43 47.65 6.90
CA LYS A 478 34.55 47.38 7.81
C LYS A 478 34.64 48.54 8.81
N ASN A 479 34.92 48.23 10.08
CA ASN A 479 35.80 48.97 11.00
C ASN A 479 35.55 48.50 12.45
N PHE A 480 36.35 47.54 12.93
CA PHE A 480 37.39 47.68 13.98
C PHE A 480 37.95 46.30 14.32
#